data_AF-A0A1G0LTI9-F1
#
_entry.id   AF-A0A1G0LTI9-F1
#
_cell.length_a   1.000
_cell.length_b   1.000
_cell.length_c   1.000
_cell.angle_alpha   90.00
_cell.angle_beta   90.00
_cell.angle_gamma   90.00
#
_symmetry.space_group_name_H-M   'P 1'
#
loop_
_entity.id
_entity.type
_entity.pdbx_description
1 polymer ?
#
loop_
_entity_poly.entity_id
_entity_poly.type
_entity_poly.pdbx_seq_one_letter_code
_entity_poly.pdbx_strand_id
1 'polypeptide(L)'
;MVWAGCEAAPPLELLQHRVEQGLEALGFPLEGRAFRPHVTLGRAKSGAPAGPLASVATALADLEYAAEVTVPSLDLMESRLSPAGATYERRHAARLAI
;
A
#
# COMPACT_ATOMS: atom_id res chain seq x y z
N MET A 1 9.92 -5.59 5.17
CA MET A 1 8.78 -4.73 5.56
C MET A 1 7.78 -5.62 6.27
N VAL A 2 6.93 -5.05 7.12
CA VAL A 2 5.78 -5.74 7.72
C VAL A 2 4.52 -5.13 7.12
N TRP A 3 3.61 -5.97 6.66
CA TRP A 3 2.35 -5.54 6.06
C TRP A 3 1.21 -6.49 6.43
N ALA A 4 -0.01 -5.96 6.45
CA ALA A 4 -1.24 -6.75 6.43
C ALA A 4 -1.66 -6.92 4.96
N GLY A 5 -1.86 -8.16 4.54
CA GLY A 5 -2.38 -8.47 3.21
C GLY A 5 -3.86 -8.07 3.13
N CYS A 6 -4.27 -7.61 1.96
CA CYS A 6 -5.68 -7.43 1.64
C CYS A 6 -6.10 -8.52 0.65
N GLU A 7 -7.37 -8.92 0.69
CA GLU A 7 -7.91 -9.77 -0.37
C GLU A 7 -7.81 -9.04 -1.71
N ALA A 8 -7.29 -9.73 -2.73
CA ALA A 8 -7.21 -9.23 -4.09
C ALA A 8 -8.58 -9.37 -4.78
N ALA A 9 -9.57 -8.64 -4.26
CA ALA A 9 -10.91 -8.66 -4.81
C ALA A 9 -10.90 -8.13 -6.26
N PRO A 10 -11.64 -8.76 -7.20
CA PRO A 10 -11.63 -8.35 -8.61
C PRO A 10 -11.85 -6.85 -8.87
N PRO A 11 -12.74 -6.14 -8.14
CA PRO A 11 -12.90 -4.69 -8.31
C PRO A 11 -11.63 -3.88 -8.00
N LEU A 12 -10.82 -4.32 -7.03
CA LEU A 12 -9.59 -3.64 -6.62
C LEU A 12 -8.48 -3.85 -7.65
N GLU A 13 -8.35 -5.05 -8.20
CA GLU A 13 -7.41 -5.34 -9.30
C GLU A 13 -7.77 -4.53 -10.55
N LEU A 14 -9.06 -4.47 -10.91
CA LEU A 14 -9.53 -3.68 -12.04
C LEU A 14 -9.30 -2.17 -11.82
N LEU A 15 -9.48 -1.68 -10.60
CA LEU A 15 -9.16 -0.29 -10.25
C LEU A 15 -7.67 0.00 -10.45
N GLN A 16 -6.78 -0.87 -9.94
CA GLN A 16 -5.34 -0.70 -10.11
C GLN A 16 -4.94 -0.70 -11.59
N HIS A 17 -5.47 -1.64 -12.38
CA HIS A 17 -5.19 -1.72 -13.81
C HIS A 17 -5.61 -0.46 -14.58
N ARG A 18 -6.82 0.07 -14.29
CA ARG A 18 -7.31 1.31 -14.91
C ARG A 18 -6.47 2.52 -14.54
N VAL A 19 -5.97 2.59 -13.30
CA VAL A 19 -5.05 3.64 -12.87
C VAL A 19 -3.74 3.54 -13.64
N GLU A 20 -3.15 2.35 -13.77
CA GLU A 20 -1.92 2.15 -14.55
C GLU A 20 -2.08 2.57 -16.02
N GLN A 21 -3.16 2.15 -16.69
CA GLN A 21 -3.44 2.54 -18.08
C GLN A 21 -3.61 4.05 -18.23
N GLY A 22 -4.30 4.69 -17.28
CA GLY A 22 -4.47 6.15 -17.27
C GLY A 22 -3.14 6.89 -17.09
N LEU A 23 -2.26 6.37 -16.24
CA LEU A 23 -0.92 6.93 -16.02
C LEU A 23 0.00 6.68 -17.23
N GLU A 24 -0.09 5.53 -17.88
CA GLU A 24 0.65 5.23 -19.10
C GLU A 24 0.36 6.22 -20.22
N ALA A 25 -0.91 6.57 -20.43
CA ALA A 25 -1.31 7.59 -21.40
C ALA A 25 -0.74 8.99 -21.09
N LEU A 26 -0.32 9.24 -19.85
CA LEU A 26 0.33 10.49 -19.41
C LEU A 26 1.87 10.40 -19.45
N GLY A 27 2.44 9.27 -19.89
CA GLY A 27 3.88 9.05 -20.02
C GLY A 27 4.56 8.40 -18.82
N PHE A 28 3.80 7.87 -17.85
CA PHE A 28 4.37 7.09 -16.74
C PHE A 28 4.53 5.61 -17.16
N PRO A 29 5.64 4.94 -16.85
CA PRO A 29 5.80 3.53 -17.18
C PRO A 29 4.86 2.64 -16.35
N LEU A 30 4.38 1.56 -16.95
CA LEU A 30 3.70 0.47 -16.22
C LEU A 30 4.66 -0.17 -15.21
N GLU A 31 4.15 -0.58 -14.06
CA GLU A 31 4.99 -1.18 -13.00
C GLU A 31 5.44 -2.61 -13.38
N GLY A 32 4.61 -3.34 -14.13
CA GLY A 32 4.87 -4.69 -14.64
C GLY A 32 4.92 -5.79 -13.57
N ARG A 33 4.83 -5.43 -12.28
CA ARG A 33 4.77 -6.36 -11.15
C ARG A 33 3.33 -6.75 -10.88
N ALA A 34 3.13 -8.00 -10.47
CA ALA A 34 1.83 -8.44 -9.98
C ALA A 34 1.36 -7.56 -8.81
N PHE A 35 0.16 -7.02 -8.92
CA PHE A 35 -0.45 -6.23 -7.87
C PHE A 35 -0.68 -7.09 -6.62
N ARG A 36 -0.17 -6.63 -5.48
CA ARG A 36 -0.30 -7.29 -4.17
C ARG A 36 -0.87 -6.28 -3.19
N PRO A 37 -2.20 -6.14 -3.09
CA PRO A 37 -2.81 -5.15 -2.22
C PRO A 37 -2.45 -5.44 -0.76
N HIS A 38 -1.96 -4.43 -0.06
CA HIS A 38 -1.55 -4.56 1.33
C HIS A 38 -1.53 -3.19 2.03
N VAL A 39 -1.64 -3.22 3.35
CA VAL A 39 -1.38 -2.06 4.21
C VAL A 39 0.01 -2.23 4.82
N THR A 40 0.94 -1.33 4.50
CA THR A 40 2.26 -1.33 5.15
C THR A 40 2.10 -0.92 6.62
N LEU A 41 2.47 -1.81 7.55
CA LEU A 41 2.43 -1.56 8.99
C LEU A 41 3.75 -0.98 9.51
N GLY A 42 4.86 -1.36 8.88
CA GLY A 42 6.17 -0.89 9.32
C GLY A 42 7.29 -1.28 8.36
N ARG A 43 8.39 -0.53 8.44
CA ARG A 43 9.61 -0.80 7.67
C ARG A 43 10.77 -0.95 8.64
N ALA A 44 11.52 -2.04 8.50
CA ALA A 44 12.78 -2.21 9.19
C ALA A 44 13.78 -1.17 8.66
N LYS A 45 14.55 -0.54 9.56
CA LYS A 45 15.66 0.31 9.16
C LYS A 45 16.75 -0.53 8.49
N SER A 46 17.50 0.06 7.57
CA SER A 46 18.68 -0.59 7.01
C SER A 46 19.65 -0.96 8.13
N GLY A 47 20.19 -2.18 8.09
CA GLY A 47 21.05 -2.72 9.15
C GLY A 47 20.34 -3.09 10.46
N ALA A 48 19.00 -3.17 10.48
CA ALA A 48 18.29 -3.67 11.65
C ALA A 48 18.74 -5.10 12.02
N PRO A 49 19.01 -5.38 13.31
CA PRO A 49 19.47 -6.69 13.74
C PRO A 49 18.43 -7.78 13.45
N ALA A 50 18.90 -8.97 13.07
CA ALA A 50 18.05 -10.08 12.67
C ALA A 50 17.17 -10.61 13.82
N GLY A 51 17.65 -10.55 15.07
CA GLY A 51 16.93 -11.07 16.25
C GLY A 51 15.55 -10.44 16.45
N PRO A 52 15.44 -9.10 16.57
CA PRO A 52 14.14 -8.44 16.66
C PRO A 52 13.21 -8.70 15.48
N LEU A 53 13.74 -8.79 14.25
CA LEU A 53 12.93 -9.11 13.07
C LEU A 53 12.38 -10.55 13.13
N ALA A 54 13.18 -11.51 13.58
CA ALA A 54 12.75 -12.88 13.77
C ALA A 54 11.66 -12.97 14.85
N SER A 55 11.81 -12.24 15.96
CA SER A 55 10.79 -12.19 17.02
C SER A 55 9.46 -11.63 16.53
N VAL A 56 9.48 -10.57 15.71
CA VAL A 56 8.27 -10.04 15.07
C VAL A 56 7.66 -11.07 14.12
N ALA A 57 8.47 -11.75 13.31
CA ALA A 57 7.98 -12.78 12.41
C ALA A 57 7.31 -13.94 13.17
N THR A 58 7.91 -14.42 14.26
CA THR A 58 7.31 -15.45 15.12
C THR A 58 5.97 -14.98 15.72
N ALA A 59 5.91 -13.74 16.24
CA ALA A 59 4.69 -13.21 16.82
C ALA A 59 3.54 -13.06 15.79
N LEU A 60 3.88 -12.86 14.51
CA LEU A 60 2.91 -12.74 13.43
C LEU A 60 2.50 -14.09 12.82
N ALA A 61 3.24 -15.17 13.06
CA ALA A 61 3.02 -16.45 12.40
C ALA A 61 1.64 -17.06 12.71
N ASP A 62 1.18 -16.89 13.95
CA ASP A 62 -0.12 -17.43 14.42
C ASP A 62 -1.20 -16.33 14.50
N LEU A 63 -0.91 -15.13 14.01
CA LEU A 63 -1.85 -14.02 14.07
C LEU A 63 -2.88 -14.12 12.94
N GLU A 64 -4.08 -14.57 13.27
CA GLU A 64 -5.24 -14.47 12.41
C GLU A 64 -5.92 -13.10 12.56
N TYR A 65 -6.29 -12.50 11.43
CA TYR A 65 -7.09 -11.29 11.41
C TYR A 65 -8.04 -11.32 10.22
N ALA A 66 -9.24 -10.77 10.42
CA ALA A 66 -10.22 -10.53 9.38
C ALA A 66 -10.91 -9.20 9.69
N ALA A 67 -10.86 -8.28 8.72
CA ALA A 67 -11.52 -6.99 8.83
C ALA A 67 -11.97 -6.56 7.44
N GLU A 68 -13.21 -6.08 7.35
CA GLU A 68 -13.72 -5.44 6.14
C GLU A 68 -13.55 -3.92 6.26
N VAL A 69 -13.15 -3.29 5.17
CA VAL A 69 -12.97 -1.84 5.11
C VAL A 69 -13.65 -1.32 3.85
N THR A 70 -14.62 -0.43 4.04
CA THR A 70 -15.21 0.31 2.94
C THR A 70 -14.23 1.37 2.45
N VAL A 71 -13.90 1.35 1.16
CA VAL A 71 -13.01 2.34 0.52
C VAL A 71 -13.88 3.30 -0.31
N PRO A 72 -14.17 4.52 0.18
CA PRO A 72 -15.09 5.43 -0.49
C PRO A 72 -14.43 6.25 -1.61
N SER A 73 -13.11 6.30 -1.66
CA SER A 73 -12.38 7.11 -2.63
C SER A 73 -11.01 6.55 -3.00
N LEU A 74 -10.55 6.95 -4.18
CA LEU A 74 -9.16 6.89 -4.59
C LEU A 74 -8.55 8.29 -4.47
N ASP A 75 -7.45 8.40 -3.74
CA ASP A 75 -6.84 9.68 -3.41
C ASP A 75 -5.49 9.84 -4.11
N LEU A 76 -5.27 11.01 -4.73
CA LEU A 76 -3.95 11.41 -5.22
C LEU A 76 -3.18 12.05 -4.06
N MET A 77 -2.09 11.41 -3.66
CA MET A 77 -1.27 11.82 -2.52
C MET A 77 0.07 12.41 -2.97
N GLU A 78 0.50 13.49 -2.32
CA GLU A 78 1.84 14.06 -2.45
C GLU A 78 2.61 13.81 -1.15
N SER A 79 3.87 13.36 -1.28
CA SER A 79 4.78 13.20 -0.14
C SER A 79 5.91 14.22 -0.24
N ARG A 80 6.11 15.01 0.81
CA ARG A 80 7.24 15.96 0.92
C ARG A 80 8.20 15.46 1.99
N LEU A 81 9.40 15.06 1.57
CA LEU A 81 10.41 14.51 2.47
C LEU A 81 11.20 15.62 3.17
N SER A 82 11.43 15.47 4.47
CA SER A 82 12.30 16.33 5.26
C SER A 82 13.15 15.51 6.24
N PRO A 83 14.22 16.08 6.81
CA PRO A 83 14.98 15.42 7.87
C PRO A 83 14.14 15.05 9.11
N ALA A 84 13.06 15.79 9.38
CA ALA A 84 12.13 15.51 10.48
C ALA A 84 11.11 14.40 10.14
N GLY A 85 11.04 13.96 8.88
CA GLY A 85 10.08 12.98 8.38
C GLY A 85 9.37 13.43 7.12
N ALA A 86 8.54 12.54 6.57
CA ALA A 86 7.68 12.84 5.43
C ALA A 86 6.38 13.50 5.90
N THR A 87 5.96 14.57 5.24
CA THR A 87 4.59 15.07 5.32
C THR A 87 3.80 14.59 4.11
N TYR A 88 2.53 14.25 4.33
CA TYR A 88 1.65 13.72 3.29
C TYR A 88 0.47 14.67 3.11
N GLU A 89 0.20 15.04 1.87
CA GLU A 89 -0.91 15.91 1.51
C GLU A 89 -1.79 15.22 0.47
N ARG A 90 -3.10 15.22 0.71
CA ARG A 90 -4.06 14.79 -0.31
C ARG A 90 -4.32 15.91 -1.29
N ARG A 91 -3.98 15.69 -2.56
CA ARG A 91 -4.13 16.66 -3.66
C ARG A 91 -5.49 16.55 -4.34
N HIS A 92 -6.05 15.35 -4.41
CA HIS A 92 -7.37 15.10 -4.98
C HIS A 92 -8.00 13.84 -4.37
N ALA A 93 -9.33 13.77 -4.37
CA ALA A 93 -10.09 12.59 -3.97
C ALA A 93 -11.17 12.31 -5.03
N ALA A 94 -11.10 11.16 -5.68
CA ALA A 94 -12.12 10.68 -6.60
C ALA A 94 -13.02 9.68 -5.85
N ARG A 95 -14.32 9.97 -5.76
CA ARG A 95 -15.27 9.04 -5.13
C ARG A 95 -15.42 7.79 -5.97
N LEU A 96 -15.39 6.64 -5.32
CA LEU A 96 -15.76 5.37 -5.93
C LEU A 96 -17.28 5.21 -5.87
N ALA A 97 -17.87 4.71 -6.95
CA ALA A 97 -19.26 4.27 -6.92
C ALA A 97 -19.32 3.04 -6.02
N ILE A 98 -20.10 3.16 -4.94
CA ILE A 98 -20.32 2.10 -3.94
C ILE A 98 -21.64 1.41 -4.27
#